data_AF-A0A0J1GBE7-F1
#
_entry.id   AF-A0A0J1GBE7-F1
#
_cell.length_a   1.000
_cell.length_b   1.000
_cell.length_c   1.000
_cell.angle_alpha   90.00
_cell.angle_beta   90.00
_cell.angle_gamma   90.00
#
_symmetry.space_group_name_H-M   'P 1'
#
loop_
_entity.id
_entity.type
_entity.pdbx_description
1 polymer ?
#
loop_
_entity_poly.entity_id
_entity_poly.type
_entity_poly.pdbx_seq_one_letter_code
_entity_poly.pdbx_strand_id
1 'polypeptide(L)'
;MEAVWGSKIIQTVGIAGYFIGKILSTEKAPFYVDWFNMVGIAFMPCSIITGYISILVFNQGWIASYPIDTIHTLIFSVVLFVVLVMSFIFIKKQKQSSQ
;
A
#
# COMPACT_ATOMS: atom_id res chain seq x y z
N MET A 1 16.24 9.47 -15.88
CA MET A 1 15.70 8.12 -16.17
C MET A 1 16.43 7.07 -15.33
N GLU A 2 17.76 7.02 -15.34
CA GLU A 2 18.58 6.11 -14.51
C GLU A 2 18.20 6.09 -13.02
N ALA A 3 18.07 7.26 -12.39
CA ALA A 3 17.70 7.35 -10.97
C ALA A 3 16.32 6.74 -10.66
N VAL A 4 15.36 6.86 -11.57
CA VAL A 4 14.00 6.28 -11.45
C VAL A 4 14.05 4.76 -11.61
N TRP A 5 14.95 4.27 -12.45
CA TRP A 5 15.17 2.83 -12.65
C TRP A 5 15.85 2.21 -11.42
N GLY A 6 16.89 2.87 -10.88
CA GLY A 6 17.54 2.47 -9.63
C GLY A 6 16.59 2.44 -8.44
N SER A 7 15.73 3.46 -8.29
CA SER A 7 14.76 3.50 -7.19
C SER A 7 13.72 2.40 -7.25
N LYS A 8 13.33 1.95 -8.45
CA LYS A 8 12.42 0.82 -8.64
C LYS A 8 13.09 -0.51 -8.26
N ILE A 9 14.35 -0.70 -8.65
CA ILE A 9 15.13 -1.89 -8.27
C ILE A 9 15.27 -1.97 -6.75
N ILE A 10 15.66 -0.88 -6.09
CA ILE A 10 15.85 -0.85 -4.63
C ILE A 10 14.55 -1.18 -3.91
N GLN A 11 13.42 -0.61 -4.33
CA GLN A 11 12.11 -0.93 -3.74
C GLN A 11 11.74 -2.40 -3.94
N THR A 12 11.90 -2.94 -5.15
CA THR A 12 11.57 -4.34 -5.44
C THR A 12 12.45 -5.30 -4.65
N VAL A 13 13.77 -5.10 -4.65
CA VAL A 13 14.72 -5.95 -3.92
C VAL A 13 14.51 -5.81 -2.40
N GLY A 14 14.26 -4.60 -1.91
CA GLY A 14 13.99 -4.34 -0.49
C GLY A 14 12.72 -5.04 0.00
N ILE A 15 11.62 -4.94 -0.77
CA ILE A 15 10.36 -5.64 -0.45
C ILE A 15 10.58 -7.15 -0.48
N ALA A 16 11.25 -7.69 -1.51
CA ALA A 16 11.54 -9.11 -1.60
C ALA A 16 12.38 -9.60 -0.41
N GLY A 17 13.46 -8.90 -0.07
CA GLY A 17 14.31 -9.21 1.08
C GLY A 17 13.55 -9.16 2.40
N TYR A 18 12.69 -8.15 2.61
CA TYR A 18 11.84 -8.03 3.79
C TYR A 18 10.93 -9.25 3.96
N PHE A 19 10.21 -9.64 2.89
CA PHE A 19 9.27 -10.77 2.98
C PHE A 19 9.97 -12.12 3.10
N ILE A 20 11.14 -12.31 2.45
CA ILE A 20 11.98 -13.49 2.66
C ILE A 20 12.40 -13.58 4.13
N GLY A 21 12.93 -12.48 4.71
CA GLY A 21 13.29 -12.42 6.11
C GLY A 21 12.10 -12.67 7.05
N LYS A 22 10.91 -12.13 6.71
CA LYS A 22 9.67 -12.38 7.46
C LYS A 22 9.28 -13.86 7.46
N ILE A 23 9.44 -14.56 6.34
CA ILE A 23 9.12 -16.00 6.23
C ILE A 23 10.12 -16.85 7.02
N LEU A 24 11.41 -16.47 7.01
CA LEU A 24 12.46 -17.19 7.72
C LEU A 24 12.48 -16.90 9.23
N SER A 25 11.93 -15.76 9.66
CA SER A 25 11.87 -15.39 11.07
C SER A 25 10.85 -16.25 11.83
N THR A 26 11.27 -16.84 12.94
CA THR A 26 10.39 -17.58 13.86
C THR A 26 9.59 -16.64 14.78
N GLU A 27 9.94 -15.35 14.82
CA GLU A 27 9.30 -14.36 15.68
C GLU A 27 7.97 -13.91 15.12
N LYS A 28 6.94 -13.87 15.97
CA LYS A 28 5.64 -13.34 15.57
C LYS A 28 5.72 -11.83 15.43
N ALA A 29 5.39 -11.32 14.25
CA ALA A 29 5.35 -9.89 13.99
C ALA A 29 4.34 -9.19 14.95
N PRO A 30 4.72 -8.03 15.53
CA PRO A 30 3.78 -7.20 16.29
C PRO A 30 2.56 -6.80 15.44
N PHE A 31 1.43 -6.54 16.09
CA PHE A 31 0.20 -6.10 15.42
C PHE A 31 0.43 -4.97 14.40
N TYR A 32 1.14 -3.91 14.80
CA TYR A 32 1.38 -2.77 13.92
C TYR A 32 2.22 -3.13 12.69
N VAL A 33 3.14 -4.09 12.79
CA VAL A 33 3.97 -4.53 11.65
C VAL A 33 3.10 -5.26 10.62
N ASP A 34 2.21 -6.16 11.06
CA ASP A 34 1.28 -6.83 10.14
C ASP A 34 0.29 -5.85 9.51
N TRP A 35 -0.19 -4.89 10.30
CA TRP A 35 -1.09 -3.84 9.81
C TRP A 35 -0.43 -2.95 8.77
N PHE A 36 0.78 -2.43 9.04
CA PHE A 36 1.53 -1.63 8.07
C PHE A 36 1.87 -2.43 6.81
N ASN A 37 2.20 -3.72 6.93
CA ASN A 37 2.43 -4.57 5.75
C ASN A 37 1.18 -4.66 4.85
N MET A 38 0.00 -4.86 5.45
CA MET A 38 -1.25 -4.94 4.68
C MET A 38 -1.57 -3.62 3.98
N VAL A 39 -1.40 -2.49 4.68
CA VAL A 39 -1.59 -1.15 4.10
C VAL A 39 -0.58 -0.88 3.00
N GLY A 40 0.69 -1.23 3.20
CA GLY A 40 1.77 -1.05 2.22
C GLY A 40 1.54 -1.84 0.93
N ILE A 41 1.07 -3.09 1.04
CA ILE A 41 0.69 -3.91 -0.12
C ILE A 41 -0.49 -3.28 -0.87
N ALA A 42 -1.49 -2.77 -0.16
CA ALA A 42 -2.68 -2.17 -0.76
C ALA A 42 -2.42 -0.80 -1.41
N PHE A 43 -1.37 -0.09 -1.00
CA PHE A 43 -1.07 1.28 -1.43
C PHE A 43 -1.01 1.42 -2.97
N MET A 44 -0.18 0.62 -3.64
CA MET A 44 -0.01 0.72 -5.10
C MET A 44 -1.29 0.36 -5.88
N PRO A 45 -1.97 -0.78 -5.61
CA PRO A 45 -3.25 -1.08 -6.24
C PRO A 45 -4.29 0.02 -6.03
N CYS A 46 -4.40 0.57 -4.81
CA CYS A 46 -5.32 1.68 -4.53
C CYS A 46 -4.97 2.93 -5.34
N SER A 47 -3.68 3.26 -5.50
CA SER A 47 -3.24 4.40 -6.32
C SER A 47 -3.63 4.22 -7.79
N ILE A 48 -3.44 3.02 -8.34
CA ILE A 48 -3.79 2.71 -9.73
C ILE A 48 -5.31 2.86 -9.94
N ILE A 49 -6.11 2.25 -9.07
CA ILE A 49 -7.58 2.30 -9.14
C ILE A 49 -8.09 3.74 -9.02
N THR A 50 -7.56 4.51 -8.08
CA THR A 50 -7.97 5.91 -7.89
C THR A 50 -7.51 6.81 -9.04
N GLY A 51 -6.41 6.46 -9.72
CA GLY A 51 -5.99 7.12 -10.95
C GLY A 51 -7.01 6.91 -12.08
N TYR A 52 -7.49 5.67 -12.24
CA TYR A 52 -8.58 5.38 -13.18
C TYR A 52 -9.85 6.18 -12.85
N ILE A 53 -10.25 6.23 -11.58
CA ILE A 53 -11.44 6.97 -11.14
C ILE A 53 -11.26 8.48 -11.42
N SER A 54 -10.07 9.03 -11.15
CA SER A 54 -9.76 10.44 -11.43
C SER A 54 -9.94 10.78 -12.91
N ILE A 55 -9.40 9.94 -13.80
CA ILE A 55 -9.56 10.12 -15.25
C ILE A 55 -11.03 9.98 -15.67
N LEU A 56 -11.74 8.98 -15.16
CA LEU A 56 -13.14 8.74 -15.55
C LEU A 56 -14.11 9.84 -15.10
N VAL A 57 -13.94 10.36 -13.87
CA VAL A 57 -14.91 11.28 -13.26
C VAL A 57 -14.54 12.74 -13.53
N PHE A 58 -13.25 13.07 -13.50
CA PHE A 58 -12.76 14.45 -13.59
C PHE A 58 -12.03 14.75 -14.90
N ASN A 59 -11.85 13.76 -15.78
CA ASN A 59 -11.07 13.86 -17.03
C ASN A 59 -9.66 14.45 -16.80
N GLN A 60 -9.13 14.22 -15.60
CA GLN A 60 -7.84 14.72 -15.13
C GLN A 60 -7.11 13.60 -14.38
N GLY A 61 -5.82 13.44 -14.68
CA GLY A 61 -4.97 12.45 -14.02
C GLY A 61 -4.16 11.60 -14.99
N TRP A 62 -3.26 10.80 -14.43
CA TRP A 62 -2.57 9.71 -15.11
C TRP A 62 -2.61 8.44 -14.25
N ILE A 63 -2.56 7.27 -14.88
CA ILE A 63 -2.50 5.99 -14.16
C ILE A 63 -1.06 5.78 -13.70
N ALA A 64 -0.83 5.96 -12.40
CA ALA A 64 0.48 5.79 -11.78
C ALA A 64 0.40 4.95 -10.51
N SER A 65 1.51 4.27 -10.21
CA SER A 65 1.68 3.47 -8.98
C SER A 65 1.69 4.31 -7.70
N TYR A 66 1.71 5.63 -7.83
CA TYR A 66 1.59 6.63 -6.78
C TYR A 66 0.76 7.80 -7.32
N PRO A 67 0.04 8.53 -6.46
CA PRO A 67 -0.71 9.70 -6.89
C PRO A 67 0.24 10.80 -7.36
N ILE A 68 -0.07 11.43 -8.50
CA ILE A 68 0.80 12.46 -9.10
C ILE A 68 0.13 13.84 -9.20
N ASP A 69 -1.20 13.90 -9.24
CA ASP A 69 -1.98 15.13 -9.39
C ASP A 69 -2.80 15.43 -8.14
N THR A 70 -3.23 16.69 -7.95
CA THR A 70 -3.97 17.11 -6.76
C THR A 70 -5.29 16.36 -6.58
N ILE A 71 -6.10 16.23 -7.64
CA ILE A 71 -7.39 15.50 -7.57
C ILE A 71 -7.16 14.01 -7.31
N HIS A 72 -6.22 13.40 -8.04
CA HIS A 72 -5.85 12.00 -7.83
C HIS A 72 -5.36 11.76 -6.39
N THR A 73 -4.53 12.66 -5.86
CA THR A 73 -4.04 12.61 -4.47
C THR A 73 -5.18 12.71 -3.46
N LEU A 74 -6.15 13.59 -3.70
CA LEU A 74 -7.30 13.76 -2.81
C LEU A 74 -8.17 12.50 -2.77
N ILE A 75 -8.54 11.96 -3.94
CA ILE A 75 -9.32 10.71 -4.05
C ILE A 75 -8.55 9.56 -3.40
N PHE A 76 -7.25 9.45 -3.72
CA PHE A 76 -6.37 8.43 -3.15
C PHE A 76 -6.31 8.52 -1.62
N SER A 77 -6.20 9.72 -1.06
CA SER A 77 -6.12 9.93 0.38
C SER A 77 -7.37 9.45 1.10
N VAL A 78 -8.55 9.71 0.54
CA VAL A 78 -9.83 9.22 1.09
C VAL A 78 -9.89 7.69 1.04
N VAL A 79 -9.53 7.09 -0.09
CA VAL A 79 -9.53 5.62 -0.24
C VAL A 79 -8.51 4.97 0.70
N LEU A 80 -7.30 5.53 0.80
CA LEU A 80 -6.25 5.01 1.67
C LEU A 80 -6.66 5.12 3.16
N PHE A 81 -7.34 6.20 3.55
CA PHE A 81 -7.87 6.34 4.90
C PHE A 81 -8.89 5.25 5.23
N VAL A 82 -9.80 4.94 4.31
CA VAL A 82 -10.74 3.82 4.47
C VAL A 82 -9.99 2.49 4.60
N VAL A 83 -8.98 2.24 3.75
CA VAL A 83 -8.14 1.03 3.83
C VAL A 83 -7.42 0.94 5.18
N LEU A 84 -6.86 2.05 5.69
CA LEU A 84 -6.20 2.12 7.00
C LEU A 84 -7.15 1.68 8.13
N VAL A 85 -8.36 2.28 8.18
CA VAL A 85 -9.35 1.98 9.23
C VAL A 85 -9.86 0.55 9.11
N MET A 86 -10.24 0.11 7.91
CA MET A 86 -10.79 -1.24 7.70
C MET A 86 -9.77 -2.34 7.98
N SER A 87 -8.52 -2.16 7.52
CA SER A 87 -7.44 -3.12 7.80
C SER A 87 -7.09 -3.17 9.29
N PHE A 88 -7.12 -2.03 9.99
CA PHE A 88 -6.89 -2.00 11.44
C PHE A 88 -7.94 -2.84 12.19
N ILE A 89 -9.22 -2.64 11.88
CA ILE A 89 -10.32 -3.38 12.49
C ILE A 89 -10.21 -4.87 12.16
N PHE A 90 -9.93 -5.20 10.90
CA PHE A 90 -9.83 -6.59 10.42
C PHE A 90 -8.71 -7.37 11.12
N ILE A 91 -7.49 -6.83 11.13
CA ILE A 91 -6.34 -7.51 11.75
C ILE A 91 -6.50 -7.58 13.27
N LYS A 92 -7.12 -6.54 13.89
CA LYS A 92 -7.34 -6.53 15.34
C LYS A 92 -8.30 -7.67 15.73
N LYS A 93 -9.38 -7.87 14.98
CA LYS A 93 -10.31 -8.99 15.16
C LYS A 93 -9.62 -10.34 14.95
N GLN A 94 -8.77 -10.47 13.93
CA GLN A 94 -8.06 -11.71 13.65
C GLN A 94 -7.12 -12.13 14.80
N LYS A 95 -6.33 -11.20 15.34
CA LYS A 95 -5.42 -11.49 16.46
C LYS A 95 -6.18 -11.81 17.76
N GLN A 96 -7.31 -11.16 18.01
CA GLN A 96 -8.17 -11.48 19.16
C GLN A 96 -8.81 -12.87 19.06
N SER A 97 -9.11 -13.36 17.85
CA SER A 97 -9.68 -14.70 17.63
C SER A 97 -8.64 -15.83 17.64
N SER A 98 -7.34 -15.50 17.59
CA SER A 98 -6.24 -16.46 17.52
C SER A 98 -5.45 -16.58 18.84
N GLN A 99 -5.89 -15.86 19.89
CA GLN A 99 -5.47 -16.03 21.28
C GLN A 99 -6.48 -16.91 22.01
#